data_AF-A0A6P7YYB0-F1
#
_entry.id   AF-A0A6P7YYB0-F1
#
_cell.length_a   1.000
_cell.length_b   1.000
_cell.length_c   1.000
_cell.angle_alpha   90.00
_cell.angle_beta   90.00
_cell.angle_gamma   90.00
#
_symmetry.space_group_name_H-M   'P 1'
#
loop_
_entity.id
_entity.type
_entity.pdbx_description
1 polymer ?
#
loop_
_entity_poly.entity_id
_entity_poly.type
_entity_poly.pdbx_seq_one_letter_code
_entity_poly.pdbx_strand_id
1 'polypeptide(L)'
;MIHRIPLALLACGSFNPITNMHMRLFELARDHLHQTGRYQVIEGIISPVNDTYGKKGLVPAKHRIAMARLAVETSDWIRVDPWESEQDGWTETVKVLRHHYEKLLQSLQLRKESTGNHSSEKRFAEDSLSPQYREMPTDFNGYWKMLSNDNFEEYLKALDVNIALRKIATLLKPDKDIIQNGDHMIIKTLSTFRNYIMDFEIGKEFEEDLSGIDDRKCMTTVNWDGDKLVCIQKGEKEGRGWTQWVEGDELHLEMRVGDVACKQVFRKVQ
;
A
#
# COMPACT_ATOMS: atom_id res chain seq x y z
N MET A 1 -5.51 2.93 27.61
CA MET A 1 -4.12 2.98 27.10
C MET A 1 -4.17 3.35 25.63
N ILE A 2 -3.37 4.32 25.18
CA ILE A 2 -3.29 4.66 23.76
C ILE A 2 -2.51 3.54 23.07
N HIS A 3 -3.19 2.75 22.24
CA HIS A 3 -2.56 1.67 21.48
C HIS A 3 -1.74 2.30 20.35
N ARG A 4 -0.41 2.19 20.42
CA ARG A 4 0.50 2.67 19.36
C ARG A 4 0.71 1.56 18.34
N ILE A 5 0.78 1.94 17.07
CA ILE A 5 1.04 1.02 15.96
C ILE A 5 2.55 0.67 15.98
N PRO A 6 2.93 -0.61 16.14
CA PRO A 6 4.33 -1.01 16.07
C PRO A 6 4.85 -0.82 14.65
N LEU A 7 6.04 -0.25 14.50
CA LEU A 7 6.60 0.11 13.21
C LEU A 7 8.10 -0.24 13.14
N ALA A 8 8.55 -0.84 12.05
CA ALA A 8 9.96 -1.03 11.78
C ALA A 8 10.41 -0.05 10.69
N LEU A 9 11.60 0.50 10.82
CA LEU A 9 12.22 1.34 9.81
C LEU A 9 13.18 0.49 8.98
N LEU A 10 13.12 0.58 7.65
CA LEU A 10 14.03 -0.13 6.75
C LEU A 10 14.75 0.87 5.85
N ALA A 11 16.06 0.74 5.75
CA ALA A 11 16.89 1.46 4.78
C ALA A 11 17.61 0.46 3.87
N CYS A 12 17.15 0.35 2.63
CA CYS A 12 17.88 -0.33 1.56
C CYS A 12 18.91 0.62 0.96
N GLY A 13 20.10 0.12 0.59
CA GLY A 13 21.06 0.98 -0.09
C GLY A 13 22.44 0.40 -0.25
N SER A 14 23.29 1.16 -0.95
CA SER A 14 24.66 0.72 -1.20
C SER A 14 25.52 0.65 0.07
N PHE A 15 25.40 1.60 1.01
CA PHE A 15 26.28 1.70 2.19
C PHE A 15 27.77 1.55 1.83
N ASN A 16 28.21 2.37 0.86
CA ASN A 16 29.52 2.27 0.21
C ASN A 16 30.35 3.56 0.35
N PRO A 17 30.88 3.89 1.55
CA PRO A 17 30.65 3.23 2.84
C PRO A 17 29.39 3.77 3.56
N ILE A 18 29.00 3.12 4.65
CA ILE A 18 28.02 3.68 5.59
C ILE A 18 28.58 4.97 6.24
N THR A 19 27.70 5.88 6.63
CA THR A 19 28.06 7.16 7.27
C THR A 19 27.15 7.46 8.46
N ASN A 20 27.58 8.37 9.33
CA ASN A 20 26.78 8.83 10.47
C ASN A 20 25.43 9.43 10.05
N MET A 21 25.31 9.95 8.83
CA MET A 21 24.03 10.47 8.32
C MET A 21 22.99 9.37 8.08
N HIS A 22 23.41 8.16 7.72
CA HIS A 22 22.49 7.02 7.63
C HIS A 22 21.92 6.68 9.02
N MET A 23 22.75 6.69 10.05
CA MET A 23 22.30 6.48 11.43
C MET A 23 21.40 7.62 11.91
N ARG A 24 21.75 8.86 11.58
CA ARG A 24 20.94 10.03 11.93
C ARG A 24 19.56 9.99 11.28
N LEU A 25 19.44 9.42 10.07
CA LEU A 25 18.15 9.25 9.39
C LEU A 25 17.20 8.38 10.22
N PHE A 26 17.68 7.25 10.76
CA PHE A 26 16.90 6.39 11.64
C PHE A 26 16.43 7.13 12.90
N GLU A 27 17.33 7.84 13.58
CA GLU A 27 17.00 8.59 14.80
C GLU A 27 15.94 9.67 14.53
N LEU A 28 16.10 10.46 13.46
CA LEU A 28 15.15 11.51 13.09
C LEU A 28 13.77 10.94 12.74
N ALA A 29 13.73 9.84 11.98
CA ALA A 29 12.48 9.18 11.63
C ALA A 29 11.79 8.62 12.88
N ARG A 30 12.53 7.97 13.77
CA ARG A 30 12.00 7.43 15.03
C ARG A 30 11.43 8.53 15.92
N ASP A 31 12.18 9.59 16.15
CA ASP A 31 11.75 10.72 16.97
C ASP A 31 10.45 11.33 16.41
N HIS A 32 10.40 11.57 15.11
CA HIS A 32 9.21 12.12 14.45
C HIS A 32 8.00 11.20 14.62
N LEU A 33 8.15 9.90 14.34
CA LEU A 33 7.07 8.92 14.42
C LEU A 33 6.55 8.76 15.85
N HIS A 34 7.43 8.75 16.85
CA HIS A 34 7.04 8.74 18.26
C HIS A 34 6.32 10.01 18.68
N GLN A 35 6.76 11.19 18.22
CA GLN A 35 6.12 12.49 18.50
C GLN A 35 4.68 12.56 17.98
N THR A 36 4.35 11.84 16.91
CA THR A 36 2.95 11.76 16.43
C THR A 36 1.99 11.13 17.44
N GLY A 37 2.51 10.40 18.44
CA GLY A 37 1.72 9.62 19.40
C GLY A 37 1.04 8.39 18.81
N ARG A 38 1.10 8.18 17.49
CA ARG A 38 0.45 7.07 16.76
C ARG A 38 1.31 5.84 16.65
N TYR A 39 2.63 6.00 16.55
CA TYR A 39 3.55 4.91 16.24
C TYR A 39 4.51 4.61 17.39
N GLN A 40 4.90 3.34 17.49
CA GLN A 40 6.01 2.89 18.30
C GLN A 40 7.01 2.21 17.37
N VAL A 41 8.09 2.90 17.03
CA VAL A 41 9.21 2.28 16.32
C VAL A 41 9.83 1.19 17.20
N ILE A 42 9.82 -0.05 16.71
CA ILE A 42 10.28 -1.25 17.42
C ILE A 42 11.67 -1.73 16.96
N GLU A 43 12.07 -1.43 15.73
CA GLU A 43 13.42 -1.69 15.23
C GLU A 43 13.75 -0.83 14.00
N GLY A 44 15.05 -0.69 13.72
CA GLY A 44 15.60 -0.19 12.47
C GLY A 44 16.43 -1.27 11.77
N ILE A 45 16.31 -1.37 10.45
CA ILE A 45 16.98 -2.40 9.64
C ILE A 45 17.77 -1.69 8.54
N ILE A 46 19.07 -1.94 8.51
CA ILE A 46 19.94 -1.60 7.40
C ILE A 46 20.06 -2.82 6.50
N SER A 47 19.63 -2.68 5.24
CA SER A 47 19.66 -3.74 4.23
C SER A 47 20.64 -3.39 3.10
N PRO A 48 21.88 -3.89 3.13
CA PRO A 48 22.84 -3.64 2.07
C PRO A 48 22.42 -4.31 0.76
N VAL A 49 22.45 -3.53 -0.32
CA VAL A 49 22.13 -4.02 -1.67
C VAL A 49 23.12 -5.09 -2.13
N ASN A 50 22.68 -6.00 -3.00
CA ASN A 50 23.53 -6.98 -3.68
C ASN A 50 24.60 -6.34 -4.59
N ASP A 51 25.71 -7.06 -4.81
CA ASP A 51 26.84 -6.58 -5.60
C ASP A 51 26.50 -6.38 -7.09
N THR A 52 25.46 -7.05 -7.61
CA THR A 52 25.00 -6.85 -8.99
C THR A 52 24.11 -5.61 -9.16
N TYR A 53 23.99 -4.73 -8.16
CA TYR A 53 23.26 -3.45 -8.27
C TYR A 53 23.76 -2.54 -9.40
N GLY A 54 24.99 -2.76 -9.89
CA GLY A 54 25.52 -2.04 -11.04
C GLY A 54 26.06 -0.63 -10.75
N LYS A 55 26.26 -0.27 -9.47
CA LYS A 55 26.90 1.00 -9.09
C LYS A 55 28.41 0.93 -9.34
N LYS A 56 28.96 1.89 -10.11
CA LYS A 56 30.41 1.99 -10.35
C LYS A 56 31.16 2.17 -9.03
N GLY A 57 32.18 1.34 -8.80
CA GLY A 57 33.00 1.39 -7.58
C GLY A 57 32.30 0.84 -6.33
N LEU A 58 31.26 0.02 -6.49
CA LEU A 58 30.64 -0.68 -5.37
C LEU A 58 31.63 -1.68 -4.76
N VAL A 59 31.97 -1.49 -3.49
CA VAL A 59 32.79 -2.44 -2.73
C VAL A 59 31.98 -3.72 -2.51
N PRO A 60 32.59 -4.92 -2.50
CA PRO A 60 31.88 -6.17 -2.26
C PRO A 60 31.02 -6.17 -0.99
N ALA A 61 29.86 -6.83 -1.04
CA ALA A 61 28.84 -6.81 -0.01
C ALA A 61 29.39 -7.19 1.36
N LYS A 62 30.26 -8.21 1.43
CA LYS A 62 30.91 -8.66 2.66
C LYS A 62 31.57 -7.51 3.45
N HIS A 63 32.20 -6.55 2.76
CA HIS A 63 32.86 -5.43 3.42
C HIS A 63 31.87 -4.35 3.83
N ARG A 64 30.83 -4.11 3.01
CA ARG A 64 29.77 -3.15 3.32
C ARG A 64 28.93 -3.58 4.51
N ILE A 65 28.58 -4.87 4.58
CA ILE A 65 27.92 -5.50 5.74
C ILE A 65 28.81 -5.38 6.98
N ALA A 66 30.11 -5.66 6.88
CA ALA A 66 31.02 -5.54 8.02
C ALA A 66 31.13 -4.10 8.54
N MET A 67 31.28 -3.12 7.64
CA MET A 67 31.29 -1.70 8.01
C MET A 67 29.96 -1.26 8.62
N ALA A 68 28.83 -1.71 8.07
CA ALA A 68 27.51 -1.40 8.60
C ALA A 68 27.31 -1.99 10.00
N ARG A 69 27.76 -3.23 10.25
CA ARG A 69 27.67 -3.86 11.58
C ARG A 69 28.46 -3.10 12.63
N LEU A 70 29.68 -2.65 12.29
CA LEU A 70 30.48 -1.80 13.18
C LEU A 70 29.79 -0.44 13.43
N ALA A 71 29.18 0.15 12.40
CA ALA A 71 28.50 1.44 12.53
C ALA A 71 27.24 1.39 13.43
N VAL A 72 26.61 0.23 13.56
CA VAL A 72 25.44 0.03 14.44
C VAL A 72 25.78 -0.66 15.76
N GLU A 73 27.05 -0.95 16.04
CA GLU A 73 27.47 -1.75 17.20
C GLU A 73 26.96 -1.19 18.54
N THR A 74 26.89 0.14 18.66
CA THR A 74 26.40 0.82 19.87
C THR A 74 24.89 1.08 19.86
N SER A 75 24.17 0.70 18.80
CA SER A 75 22.72 0.86 18.73
C SER A 75 22.04 -0.36 19.36
N ASP A 76 21.04 -0.09 20.20
CA ASP A 76 20.20 -1.12 20.82
C ASP A 76 18.95 -1.47 19.99
N TRP A 77 18.70 -0.73 18.90
CA TRP A 77 17.46 -0.82 18.14
C TRP A 77 17.65 -0.89 16.62
N ILE A 78 18.84 -0.61 16.11
CA ILE A 78 19.17 -0.70 14.67
C ILE A 78 20.06 -1.92 14.44
N ARG A 79 19.70 -2.77 13.47
CA ARG A 79 20.48 -3.94 13.06
C ARG A 79 20.79 -3.92 11.57
N VAL A 80 21.80 -4.71 11.18
CA VAL A 80 22.09 -4.98 9.77
C VAL A 80 21.55 -6.36 9.40
N ASP A 81 20.80 -6.44 8.33
CA ASP A 81 20.33 -7.69 7.76
C ASP A 81 20.95 -7.90 6.37
N PRO A 82 21.75 -8.95 6.16
CA PRO A 82 22.45 -9.17 4.89
C PRO A 82 21.56 -9.83 3.82
N TRP A 83 20.31 -10.17 4.12
CA TRP A 83 19.47 -10.99 3.22
C TRP A 83 19.43 -10.45 1.78
N GLU A 84 19.22 -9.15 1.57
CA GLU A 84 19.19 -8.53 0.23
C GLU A 84 20.51 -8.76 -0.53
N SER A 85 21.64 -8.61 0.17
CA SER A 85 22.96 -8.81 -0.43
C SER A 85 23.32 -10.27 -0.69
N GLU A 86 22.67 -11.20 -0.02
CA GLU A 86 22.90 -12.64 -0.14
C GLU A 86 22.06 -13.30 -1.26
N GLN A 87 21.17 -12.54 -1.91
CA GLN A 87 20.43 -13.02 -3.08
C GLN A 87 21.33 -13.22 -4.31
N ASP A 88 20.89 -14.04 -5.26
CA ASP A 88 21.65 -14.36 -6.48
C ASP A 88 21.92 -13.12 -7.39
N GLY A 89 21.15 -12.05 -7.18
CA GLY A 89 21.32 -10.79 -7.88
C GLY A 89 20.56 -9.65 -7.22
N TRP A 90 20.54 -8.51 -7.91
CA TRP A 90 19.84 -7.32 -7.46
C TRP A 90 18.36 -7.63 -7.23
N THR A 91 17.88 -7.19 -6.07
CA THR A 91 16.54 -7.48 -5.59
C THR A 91 15.75 -6.19 -5.48
N GLU A 92 14.52 -6.19 -6.00
CA GLU A 92 13.62 -5.04 -5.90
C GLU A 92 13.28 -4.75 -4.44
N THR A 93 13.24 -3.46 -4.08
CA THR A 93 12.94 -3.02 -2.70
C THR A 93 11.65 -3.63 -2.16
N VAL A 94 10.63 -3.88 -3.00
CA VAL A 94 9.38 -4.53 -2.58
C VAL A 94 9.59 -5.96 -2.06
N LYS A 95 10.54 -6.70 -2.63
CA LYS A 95 10.88 -8.07 -2.18
C LYS A 95 11.64 -8.03 -0.85
N VAL A 96 12.51 -7.03 -0.67
CA VAL A 96 13.23 -6.79 0.60
C VAL A 96 12.25 -6.40 1.72
N LEU A 97 11.31 -5.52 1.41
CA LEU A 97 10.24 -5.12 2.32
C LEU A 97 9.38 -6.34 2.74
N ARG A 98 8.97 -7.17 1.77
CA ARG A 98 8.18 -8.39 2.04
C ARG A 98 8.96 -9.36 2.95
N HIS A 99 10.22 -9.62 2.66
CA HIS A 99 11.07 -10.49 3.49
C HIS A 99 11.16 -10.02 4.95
N HIS A 100 11.46 -8.74 5.18
CA HIS A 100 11.60 -8.22 6.54
C HIS A 100 10.26 -8.15 7.28
N TYR A 101 9.17 -7.86 6.57
CA TYR A 101 7.82 -7.92 7.13
C TYR A 101 7.48 -9.33 7.63
N GLU A 102 7.75 -10.37 6.84
CA GLU A 102 7.53 -11.77 7.22
C GLU A 102 8.37 -12.18 8.44
N LYS A 103 9.66 -11.85 8.44
CA LYS A 103 10.56 -12.07 9.59
C LYS A 103 10.05 -11.41 10.88
N LEU A 104 9.56 -10.18 10.76
CA LEU A 104 8.99 -9.43 11.88
C LEU A 104 7.75 -10.12 12.44
N LEU A 105 6.81 -10.52 11.58
CA LEU A 105 5.60 -11.24 11.99
C LEU A 105 5.93 -12.55 12.71
N GLN A 106 6.86 -13.34 12.17
CA GLN A 106 7.32 -14.58 12.82
C GLN A 106 7.91 -14.30 14.21
N SER A 107 8.75 -13.27 14.33
CA SER A 107 9.36 -12.89 15.62
C SER A 107 8.32 -12.45 16.67
N LEU A 108 7.20 -11.87 16.23
CA LEU A 108 6.12 -11.42 17.10
C LEU A 108 5.23 -12.58 17.53
N GLN A 109 4.99 -13.56 16.65
CA GLN A 109 4.25 -14.79 16.99
C GLN A 109 5.01 -15.60 18.04
N LEU A 110 6.31 -15.84 17.84
CA LEU A 110 7.17 -16.56 18.79
C LEU A 110 7.22 -15.87 20.17
N ARG A 111 7.23 -14.52 20.19
CA ARG A 111 7.17 -13.75 21.45
C ARG A 111 5.83 -13.89 22.17
N LYS A 112 4.71 -14.00 21.45
CA LYS A 112 3.39 -14.23 22.07
C LYS A 112 3.31 -15.62 22.69
N GLU A 113 3.82 -16.64 22.00
CA GLU A 113 3.85 -18.03 22.48
C GLU A 113 4.73 -18.20 23.72
N SER A 114 5.88 -17.52 23.78
CA SER A 114 6.76 -17.59 24.95
C SER A 114 6.20 -16.88 26.19
N THR A 115 5.37 -15.86 26.01
CA THR A 115 4.70 -15.14 27.12
C THR A 115 3.42 -15.80 27.62
N GLY A 116 2.90 -16.82 26.92
CA GLY A 116 1.61 -17.47 27.22
C GLY A 116 1.63 -18.55 28.29
N ASN A 117 2.77 -18.83 28.95
CA ASN A 117 2.92 -20.01 29.81
C ASN A 117 2.63 -19.80 31.31
N HIS A 118 1.95 -18.73 31.72
CA HIS A 118 1.47 -18.54 33.11
C HIS A 118 0.10 -17.84 33.15
N SER A 119 -0.98 -18.60 32.94
CA SER A 119 -2.21 -18.57 33.77
C SER A 119 -3.32 -19.43 33.15
N SER A 120 -3.96 -20.19 34.03
CA SER A 120 -4.95 -21.24 33.77
C SER A 120 -6.33 -20.73 33.34
N GLU A 121 -6.88 -21.42 32.34
CA GLU A 121 -8.30 -21.69 32.03
C GLU A 121 -9.31 -20.53 31.97
N LYS A 122 -9.81 -20.29 30.75
CA LYS A 122 -11.23 -20.53 30.42
C LYS A 122 -11.43 -20.70 28.91
N ARG A 123 -11.96 -21.87 28.56
CA ARG A 123 -12.38 -22.28 27.21
C ARG A 123 -13.47 -21.33 26.69
N PHE A 124 -13.26 -20.75 25.53
CA PHE A 124 -14.31 -20.42 24.56
C PHE A 124 -13.84 -20.87 23.18
N ALA A 125 -14.79 -21.39 22.42
CA ALA A 125 -14.63 -22.24 21.26
C ALA A 125 -13.58 -21.75 20.25
N GLU A 126 -12.73 -22.69 19.82
CA GLU A 126 -11.90 -22.58 18.62
C GLU A 126 -12.82 -22.42 17.42
N ASP A 127 -12.93 -21.19 16.92
CA ASP A 127 -13.23 -20.96 15.52
C ASP A 127 -11.89 -20.81 14.81
N SER A 128 -11.63 -21.78 13.94
CA SER A 128 -10.40 -21.92 13.17
C SER A 128 -10.16 -20.69 12.29
N LEU A 129 -9.17 -19.86 12.64
CA LEU A 129 -8.58 -18.89 11.73
C LEU A 129 -7.06 -19.09 11.75
N SER A 130 -6.58 -19.84 10.76
CA SER A 130 -5.20 -19.71 10.29
C SER A 130 -4.89 -18.22 10.08
N PRO A 131 -3.71 -17.70 10.47
CA PRO A 131 -3.32 -16.35 10.10
C PRO A 131 -3.19 -16.31 8.58
N GLN A 132 -4.22 -15.82 7.88
CA GLN A 132 -4.08 -15.46 6.48
C GLN A 132 -3.05 -14.33 6.44
N TYR A 133 -1.89 -14.64 5.88
CA TYR A 133 -0.83 -13.71 5.52
C TYR A 133 -1.46 -12.52 4.79
N ARG A 134 -1.55 -11.36 5.42
CA ARG A 134 -1.82 -10.10 4.71
C ARG A 134 -0.49 -9.63 4.16
N GLU A 135 -0.24 -9.81 2.87
CA GLU A 135 0.81 -9.07 2.16
C GLU A 135 0.63 -7.56 2.44
N MET A 136 1.73 -6.81 2.54
CA MET A 136 1.60 -5.35 2.62
C MET A 136 0.89 -4.87 1.36
N PRO A 137 -0.27 -4.20 1.49
CA PRO A 137 -1.06 -3.87 0.33
C PRO A 137 -0.35 -2.86 -0.57
N THR A 138 -0.62 -2.92 -1.86
CA THR A 138 -0.18 -1.93 -2.85
C THR A 138 -0.44 -0.51 -2.36
N ASP A 139 0.55 0.38 -2.51
CA ASP A 139 0.42 1.79 -2.13
C ASP A 139 -0.13 2.62 -3.30
N PHE A 140 -1.37 3.08 -3.16
CA PHE A 140 -2.05 3.94 -4.13
C PHE A 140 -1.85 5.44 -3.87
N ASN A 141 -1.15 5.83 -2.80
CA ASN A 141 -0.99 7.25 -2.44
C ASN A 141 -0.38 8.07 -3.58
N GLY A 142 -0.97 9.25 -3.80
CA GLY A 142 -0.42 10.27 -4.68
C GLY A 142 -1.44 10.90 -5.60
N TYR A 143 -0.91 11.78 -6.47
CA TYR A 143 -1.67 12.45 -7.51
C TYR A 143 -1.42 11.78 -8.85
N TRP A 144 -2.48 11.46 -9.58
CA TRP A 144 -2.45 10.65 -10.80
C TRP A 144 -3.16 11.39 -11.93
N LYS A 145 -2.43 11.67 -13.01
CA LYS A 145 -2.96 12.36 -14.20
C LYS A 145 -3.45 11.39 -15.24
N MET A 146 -4.66 11.61 -15.76
CA MET A 146 -5.23 10.70 -16.77
C MET A 146 -4.42 10.70 -18.07
N LEU A 147 -4.11 9.49 -18.55
CA LEU A 147 -3.47 9.22 -19.84
C LEU A 147 -4.50 8.78 -20.89
N SER A 148 -5.35 7.80 -20.55
CA SER A 148 -6.35 7.23 -21.46
C SER A 148 -7.66 6.94 -20.75
N ASN A 149 -8.73 6.86 -21.55
CA ASN A 149 -10.09 6.61 -21.09
C ASN A 149 -10.89 5.91 -22.21
N ASP A 150 -10.84 4.59 -22.21
CA ASP A 150 -11.35 3.74 -23.28
C ASP A 150 -12.75 3.24 -22.94
N ASN A 151 -13.67 3.36 -23.91
CA ASN A 151 -15.06 2.88 -23.82
C ASN A 151 -15.94 3.57 -22.75
N PHE A 152 -15.59 4.79 -22.33
CA PHE A 152 -16.33 5.52 -21.28
C PHE A 152 -17.76 5.90 -21.67
N GLU A 153 -18.02 6.26 -22.94
CA GLU A 153 -19.37 6.59 -23.42
C GLU A 153 -20.33 5.41 -23.23
N GLU A 154 -19.93 4.20 -23.64
CA GLU A 154 -20.78 3.02 -23.51
C GLU A 154 -20.99 2.62 -22.04
N TYR A 155 -19.97 2.80 -21.18
CA TYR A 155 -20.12 2.61 -19.74
C TYR A 155 -21.16 3.58 -19.14
N LEU A 156 -21.08 4.87 -19.44
CA LEU A 156 -22.05 5.86 -18.96
C LEU A 156 -23.45 5.62 -19.52
N LYS A 157 -23.55 5.16 -20.76
CA LYS A 157 -24.82 4.78 -21.39
C LYS A 157 -25.45 3.56 -20.72
N ALA A 158 -24.66 2.56 -20.34
CA ALA A 158 -25.14 1.39 -19.59
C ALA A 158 -25.65 1.75 -18.18
N LEU A 159 -25.15 2.86 -17.61
CA LEU A 159 -25.66 3.47 -16.37
C LEU A 159 -26.90 4.36 -16.57
N ASP A 160 -27.44 4.46 -17.80
CA ASP A 160 -28.54 5.36 -18.19
C ASP A 160 -28.24 6.86 -17.99
N VAL A 161 -26.97 7.27 -17.95
CA VAL A 161 -26.60 8.68 -17.86
C VAL A 161 -27.12 9.40 -19.12
N ASN A 162 -27.76 10.56 -18.97
CA ASN A 162 -28.37 11.26 -20.10
C ASN A 162 -27.35 11.73 -21.15
N ILE A 163 -27.76 11.78 -22.42
CA ILE A 163 -26.90 12.04 -23.58
C ILE A 163 -26.08 13.34 -23.43
N ALA A 164 -26.67 14.40 -22.86
CA ALA A 164 -25.99 15.67 -22.69
C ALA A 164 -24.82 15.55 -21.70
N LEU A 165 -25.03 14.90 -20.55
CA LEU A 165 -23.97 14.66 -19.57
C LEU A 165 -22.88 13.75 -20.12
N ARG A 166 -23.22 12.70 -20.89
CA ARG A 166 -22.20 11.79 -21.46
C ARG A 166 -21.28 12.49 -22.46
N LYS A 167 -21.83 13.34 -23.32
CA LYS A 167 -21.05 14.17 -24.26
C LYS A 167 -20.09 15.12 -23.55
N ILE A 168 -20.48 15.68 -22.41
CA ILE A 168 -19.59 16.52 -21.61
C ILE A 168 -18.52 15.65 -20.94
N ALA A 169 -18.92 14.57 -20.29
CA ALA A 169 -18.04 13.70 -19.50
C ALA A 169 -16.92 13.07 -20.34
N THR A 170 -17.19 12.69 -21.59
CA THR A 170 -16.21 12.10 -22.52
C THR A 170 -15.13 13.07 -23.00
N LEU A 171 -15.37 14.38 -22.87
CA LEU A 171 -14.37 15.42 -23.17
C LEU A 171 -13.48 15.74 -21.97
N LEU A 172 -13.84 15.27 -20.77
CA LEU A 172 -13.07 15.51 -19.56
C LEU A 172 -11.90 14.54 -19.43
N LYS A 173 -10.85 15.00 -18.77
CA LYS A 173 -9.71 14.21 -18.33
C LYS A 173 -9.60 14.30 -16.81
N PRO A 174 -10.42 13.55 -16.06
CA PRO A 174 -10.39 13.63 -14.62
C PRO A 174 -9.07 13.08 -14.08
N ASP A 175 -8.49 13.76 -13.09
CA ASP A 175 -7.31 13.29 -12.36
C ASP A 175 -7.75 12.59 -11.06
N LYS A 176 -6.83 11.87 -10.41
CA LYS A 176 -7.07 11.26 -9.09
C LYS A 176 -6.10 11.78 -8.04
N ASP A 177 -6.63 12.12 -6.88
CA ASP A 177 -5.87 12.41 -5.66
C ASP A 177 -6.25 11.35 -4.61
N ILE A 178 -5.32 10.46 -4.28
CA ILE A 178 -5.55 9.29 -3.44
C ILE A 178 -4.76 9.41 -2.15
N ILE A 179 -5.47 9.23 -1.03
CA ILE A 179 -4.90 9.14 0.31
C ILE A 179 -5.25 7.77 0.89
N GLN A 180 -4.24 6.98 1.20
CA GLN A 180 -4.35 5.64 1.78
C GLN A 180 -3.67 5.63 3.16
N ASN A 181 -4.47 5.47 4.22
CA ASN A 181 -4.03 5.41 5.61
C ASN A 181 -4.39 4.04 6.21
N GLY A 182 -3.57 3.03 5.93
CA GLY A 182 -3.89 1.65 6.28
C GLY A 182 -5.10 1.17 5.48
N ASP A 183 -6.17 0.78 6.18
CA ASP A 183 -7.43 0.35 5.58
C ASP A 183 -8.40 1.52 5.30
N HIS A 184 -8.07 2.75 5.74
CA HIS A 184 -8.85 3.95 5.41
C HIS A 184 -8.40 4.55 4.08
N MET A 185 -9.32 4.74 3.14
CA MET A 185 -9.04 5.20 1.79
C MET A 185 -9.90 6.40 1.43
N ILE A 186 -9.25 7.44 0.88
CA ILE A 186 -9.92 8.59 0.27
C ILE A 186 -9.48 8.66 -1.20
N ILE A 187 -10.42 8.51 -2.12
CA ILE A 187 -10.20 8.62 -3.57
C ILE A 187 -10.99 9.81 -4.08
N LYS A 188 -10.29 10.87 -4.48
CA LYS A 188 -10.90 12.04 -5.12
C LYS A 188 -10.69 11.93 -6.63
N THR A 189 -11.77 11.82 -7.38
CA THR A 189 -11.77 11.96 -8.84
C THR A 189 -12.13 13.41 -9.17
N LEU A 190 -11.17 14.12 -9.77
CA LEU A 190 -11.20 15.58 -9.92
C LEU A 190 -11.36 15.96 -11.39
N SER A 191 -12.36 16.75 -11.74
CA SER A 191 -12.53 17.30 -13.09
C SER A 191 -12.91 18.78 -13.05
N THR A 192 -12.84 19.45 -14.19
CA THR A 192 -13.28 20.84 -14.32
C THR A 192 -14.79 21.03 -14.20
N PHE A 193 -15.57 19.95 -14.31
CA PHE A 193 -17.03 20.01 -14.31
C PHE A 193 -17.63 19.56 -12.98
N ARG A 194 -17.24 18.37 -12.52
CA ARG A 194 -17.74 17.76 -11.28
C ARG A 194 -16.69 16.85 -10.66
N ASN A 195 -16.60 16.90 -9.34
CA ASN A 195 -15.72 16.04 -8.57
C ASN A 195 -16.54 14.94 -7.90
N TYR A 196 -15.94 13.77 -7.75
CA TYR A 196 -16.50 12.64 -7.04
C TYR A 196 -15.50 12.17 -5.99
N ILE A 197 -15.95 12.02 -4.74
CA ILE A 197 -15.09 11.67 -3.62
C ILE A 197 -15.63 10.40 -2.97
N MET A 198 -14.77 9.40 -2.86
CA MET A 198 -15.01 8.22 -2.04
C MET A 198 -14.17 8.34 -0.78
N ASP A 199 -14.78 8.12 0.39
CA ASP A 199 -14.13 8.06 1.70
C ASP A 199 -14.69 6.82 2.41
N PHE A 200 -13.86 5.79 2.54
CA PHE A 200 -14.32 4.48 2.98
C PHE A 200 -13.23 3.69 3.71
N GLU A 201 -13.69 2.62 4.36
CA GLU A 201 -12.85 1.65 5.04
C GLU A 201 -12.87 0.34 4.26
N ILE A 202 -11.69 -0.18 3.94
CA ILE A 202 -11.56 -1.46 3.23
C ILE A 202 -12.24 -2.57 4.02
N GLY A 203 -13.00 -3.42 3.31
CA GLY A 203 -13.74 -4.54 3.88
C GLY A 203 -15.03 -4.16 4.59
N LYS A 204 -15.37 -2.87 4.71
CA LYS A 204 -16.64 -2.43 5.29
C LYS A 204 -17.59 -1.98 4.20
N GLU A 205 -18.81 -2.51 4.23
CA GLU A 205 -19.88 -2.06 3.34
C GLU A 205 -20.36 -0.67 3.78
N PHE A 206 -20.61 0.22 2.82
CA PHE A 206 -21.12 1.57 3.06
C PHE A 206 -22.15 1.97 2.01
N GLU A 207 -23.02 2.92 2.36
CA GLU A 207 -23.93 3.54 1.39
C GLU A 207 -23.14 4.57 0.56
N GLU A 208 -23.00 4.30 -0.73
CA GLU A 208 -22.34 5.18 -1.69
C GLU A 208 -23.38 6.03 -2.42
N ASP A 209 -23.30 7.35 -2.24
CA ASP A 209 -24.14 8.31 -2.94
C ASP A 209 -23.49 8.69 -4.28
N LEU A 210 -24.10 8.24 -5.37
CA LEU A 210 -23.64 8.48 -6.74
C LEU A 210 -24.39 9.66 -7.39
N SER A 211 -24.93 10.54 -6.55
CA SER A 211 -25.48 11.84 -6.96
C SER A 211 -24.48 12.57 -7.84
N GLY A 212 -24.93 12.90 -9.03
CA GLY A 212 -24.15 13.59 -10.03
C GLY A 212 -23.26 12.71 -10.91
N ILE A 213 -23.29 11.39 -10.75
CA ILE A 213 -22.87 10.42 -11.78
C ILE A 213 -24.12 9.90 -12.50
N ASP A 214 -24.90 9.07 -11.81
CA ASP A 214 -26.13 8.46 -12.31
C ASP A 214 -27.31 8.60 -11.32
N ASP A 215 -27.15 9.40 -10.27
CA ASP A 215 -28.18 9.78 -9.30
C ASP A 215 -28.80 8.58 -8.53
N ARG A 216 -28.01 7.50 -8.38
CA ARG A 216 -28.36 6.31 -7.61
C ARG A 216 -27.62 6.24 -6.28
N LYS A 217 -28.05 5.31 -5.43
CA LYS A 217 -27.32 4.87 -4.25
C LYS A 217 -26.98 3.39 -4.39
N CYS A 218 -25.79 3.02 -3.96
CA CYS A 218 -25.32 1.63 -3.93
C CYS A 218 -24.90 1.24 -2.52
N MET A 219 -25.06 -0.04 -2.18
CA MET A 219 -24.35 -0.65 -1.05
C MET A 219 -23.01 -1.16 -1.58
N THR A 220 -21.95 -0.45 -1.23
CA THR A 220 -20.64 -0.61 -1.86
C THR A 220 -19.66 -1.23 -0.88
N THR A 221 -18.89 -2.21 -1.35
CA THR A 221 -17.80 -2.80 -0.59
C THR A 221 -16.54 -2.83 -1.45
N VAL A 222 -15.42 -2.40 -0.87
CA VAL A 222 -14.11 -2.45 -1.51
C VAL A 222 -13.22 -3.41 -0.73
N ASN A 223 -12.61 -4.37 -1.42
CA ASN A 223 -11.74 -5.38 -0.84
C ASN A 223 -10.41 -5.48 -1.61
N TRP A 224 -9.39 -6.00 -0.93
CA TRP A 224 -8.16 -6.44 -1.57
C TRP A 224 -8.39 -7.76 -2.32
N ASP A 225 -7.80 -7.87 -3.50
CA ASP A 225 -7.60 -9.11 -4.26
C ASP A 225 -6.14 -9.13 -4.73
N GLY A 226 -5.28 -9.74 -3.92
CA GLY A 226 -3.82 -9.63 -4.08
C GLY A 226 -3.35 -8.18 -4.01
N ASP A 227 -2.75 -7.69 -5.09
CA ASP A 227 -2.23 -6.33 -5.25
C ASP A 227 -3.27 -5.34 -5.79
N LYS A 228 -4.53 -5.76 -5.96
CA LYS A 228 -5.62 -4.98 -6.55
C LYS A 228 -6.68 -4.61 -5.52
N LEU A 229 -7.36 -3.50 -5.76
CA LEU A 229 -8.61 -3.16 -5.11
C LEU A 229 -9.77 -3.56 -6.00
N VAL A 230 -10.68 -4.36 -5.46
CA VAL A 230 -11.92 -4.78 -6.12
C VAL A 230 -13.10 -4.19 -5.39
N CYS A 231 -13.89 -3.40 -6.10
CA CYS A 231 -15.11 -2.79 -5.61
C CYS A 231 -16.33 -3.45 -6.23
N ILE A 232 -17.31 -3.75 -5.39
CA ILE A 232 -18.64 -4.22 -5.77
C ILE A 232 -19.65 -3.17 -5.33
N GLN A 233 -20.46 -2.68 -6.27
CA GLN A 233 -21.49 -1.67 -6.03
C GLN A 233 -22.87 -2.33 -6.19
N LYS A 234 -23.43 -2.87 -5.11
CA LYS A 234 -24.73 -3.54 -5.16
C LYS A 234 -25.85 -2.49 -5.26
N GLY A 235 -26.72 -2.63 -6.25
CA GLY A 235 -27.85 -1.72 -6.46
C GLY A 235 -28.69 -2.15 -7.65
N GLU A 236 -29.33 -1.20 -8.31
CA GLU A 236 -30.21 -1.43 -9.46
C GLU A 236 -29.49 -2.05 -10.67
N LYS A 237 -28.22 -1.70 -10.87
CA LYS A 237 -27.43 -2.16 -12.02
C LYS A 237 -26.65 -3.41 -11.65
N GLU A 238 -26.91 -4.50 -12.36
CA GLU A 238 -26.18 -5.76 -12.21
C GLU A 238 -24.72 -5.62 -12.66
N GLY A 239 -23.82 -6.40 -12.05
CA GLY A 239 -22.40 -6.43 -12.41
C GLY A 239 -21.67 -5.09 -12.20
N ARG A 240 -22.23 -4.15 -11.44
CA ARG A 240 -21.62 -2.83 -11.21
C ARG A 240 -20.47 -2.91 -10.22
N GLY A 241 -19.34 -2.33 -10.59
CA GLY A 241 -18.16 -2.25 -9.73
C GLY A 241 -16.93 -1.81 -10.50
N TRP A 242 -15.77 -1.93 -9.87
CA TRP A 242 -14.50 -1.59 -10.51
C TRP A 242 -13.33 -2.38 -9.92
N THR A 243 -12.24 -2.48 -10.67
CA THR A 243 -10.95 -3.02 -10.20
C THR A 243 -9.86 -1.99 -10.46
N GLN A 244 -9.04 -1.70 -9.45
CA GLN A 244 -7.95 -0.73 -9.50
C GLN A 244 -6.63 -1.38 -9.09
N TRP A 245 -5.56 -1.14 -9.84
CA TRP A 245 -4.23 -1.70 -9.57
C TRP A 245 -3.11 -0.77 -10.09
N VAL A 246 -1.87 -1.05 -9.69
CA VAL A 246 -0.70 -0.25 -10.08
C VAL A 246 0.29 -1.12 -10.85
N GLU A 247 0.81 -0.60 -11.96
CA GLU A 247 1.91 -1.18 -12.72
C GLU A 247 2.99 -0.09 -12.91
N GLY A 248 4.09 -0.18 -12.16
CA GLY A 248 5.15 0.83 -12.22
C GLY A 248 4.67 2.22 -11.76
N ASP A 249 4.73 3.21 -12.65
CA ASP A 249 4.24 4.58 -12.42
C ASP A 249 2.81 4.82 -12.95
N GLU A 250 2.12 3.75 -13.35
CA GLU A 250 0.77 3.80 -13.90
C GLU A 250 -0.27 3.22 -12.94
N LEU A 251 -1.35 3.96 -12.75
CA LEU A 251 -2.56 3.53 -12.06
C LEU A 251 -3.57 3.08 -13.11
N HIS A 252 -4.06 1.86 -12.98
CA HIS A 252 -5.05 1.28 -13.87
C HIS A 252 -6.39 1.17 -13.15
N LEU A 253 -7.47 1.49 -13.85
CA LEU A 253 -8.84 1.37 -13.37
C LEU A 253 -9.71 0.75 -14.45
N GLU A 254 -10.33 -0.38 -14.15
CA GLU A 254 -11.38 -0.98 -14.96
C GLU A 254 -12.72 -0.83 -14.25
N MET A 255 -13.63 -0.06 -14.84
CA MET A 255 -15.00 0.11 -14.34
C MET A 255 -15.95 -0.79 -15.14
N ARG A 256 -16.90 -1.43 -14.46
CA ARG A 256 -17.81 -2.42 -15.04
C ARG A 256 -19.26 -2.18 -14.66
N VAL A 257 -20.17 -2.47 -15.57
CA VAL A 257 -21.61 -2.55 -15.34
C VAL A 257 -22.25 -3.46 -16.39
N GLY A 258 -22.99 -4.48 -15.96
CA GLY A 258 -23.43 -5.57 -16.85
C GLY A 258 -22.24 -6.17 -17.62
N ASP A 259 -22.41 -6.31 -18.93
CA ASP A 259 -21.36 -6.80 -19.85
C ASP A 259 -20.43 -5.68 -20.36
N VAL A 260 -20.56 -4.45 -19.87
CA VAL A 260 -19.78 -3.29 -20.34
C VAL A 260 -18.62 -3.00 -19.40
N ALA A 261 -17.44 -2.80 -19.98
CA ALA A 261 -16.24 -2.37 -19.27
C ALA A 261 -15.64 -1.10 -19.88
N CYS A 262 -15.18 -0.18 -19.03
CA CYS A 262 -14.39 1.00 -19.37
C CYS A 262 -13.02 0.89 -18.71
N LYS A 263 -11.95 1.29 -19.41
CA LYS A 263 -10.58 1.23 -18.92
C LYS A 263 -9.95 2.62 -18.89
N GLN A 264 -9.40 2.98 -17.74
CA GLN A 264 -8.68 4.23 -17.54
C GLN A 264 -7.26 3.93 -17.08
N VAL A 265 -6.31 4.71 -17.59
CA VAL A 265 -4.91 4.67 -17.17
C VAL A 265 -4.48 6.07 -16.76
N PHE A 266 -3.74 6.17 -15.66
CA PHE A 266 -3.24 7.43 -15.12
C PHE A 266 -1.75 7.31 -14.82
N ARG A 267 -1.01 8.41 -14.92
CA ARG A 267 0.41 8.49 -14.56
C ARG A 267 0.60 9.18 -13.23
N LYS A 268 1.46 8.63 -12.37
CA LYS A 268 1.85 9.27 -11.12
C LYS A 268 2.58 10.58 -11.39
N VAL A 269 2.17 11.64 -10.70
CA VAL A 269 2.87 12.92 -10.70
C VAL A 269 3.86 12.93 -9.53
N GLN A 270 5.11 13.29 -9.81
CA GLN A 270 6.14 13.49 -8.79
C GLN A 270 5.91 14.77 -7.98
#